data_AF-T2PJP3-F1
#
_entry.id   AF-T2PJP3-F1
#
_cell.length_a   1.000
_cell.length_b   1.000
_cell.length_c   1.000
_cell.angle_alpha   90.00
_cell.angle_beta   90.00
_cell.angle_gamma   90.00
#
_symmetry.space_group_name_H-M   'P 1'
#
loop_
_entity.id
_entity.type
_entity.pdbx_description
1 polymer ?
#
loop_
_entity_poly.entity_id
_entity_poly.type
_entity_poly.pdbx_seq_one_letter_code
_entity_poly.pdbx_strand_id
1 'polypeptide(L)' 'MKEHPFCELCFKNRVLVPVEQVHHIKPIAEGGTHERNNLISLCKSCHSKIHAKRGDRWHNK' A
#
# COMPACT_ATOMS: atom_id res chain seq x y z
N MET A 1 -7.26 13.40 -13.37
CA MET A 1 -7.71 13.23 -11.97
C MET A 1 -6.93 12.07 -11.37
N LYS A 2 -6.42 12.16 -10.14
CA LYS A 2 -5.82 10.98 -9.47
C LYS A 2 -6.97 10.12 -8.95
N GLU A 3 -7.07 8.86 -9.40
CA GLU A 3 -8.18 7.95 -9.05
C GLU A 3 -8.26 7.64 -7.54
N HIS A 4 -7.15 7.73 -6.80
CA HIS A 4 -7.11 7.45 -5.36
C HIS A 4 -6.25 8.51 -4.65
N PRO A 5 -6.78 9.71 -4.35
CA PRO A 5 -6.01 10.78 -3.72
C PRO A 5 -5.69 10.51 -2.24
N PHE A 6 -6.34 9.53 -1.62
CA PHE A 6 -6.24 9.25 -0.20
C PHE A 6 -5.77 7.82 0.09
N CYS A 7 -5.14 7.64 1.25
CA CYS A 7 -4.78 6.35 1.81
C CYS A 7 -6.03 5.52 2.08
N GLU A 8 -6.16 4.36 1.43
CA GLU A 8 -7.35 3.53 1.51
C GLU A 8 -7.55 2.90 2.89
N LEU A 9 -6.46 2.63 3.62
CA LEU A 9 -6.54 2.14 5.00
C LEU A 9 -7.00 3.24 5.97
N CYS A 10 -6.55 4.47 5.79
CA CYS A 10 -7.01 5.59 6.61
C CYS A 10 -8.47 5.92 6.28
N PHE A 11 -8.83 5.91 5.00
CA PHE A 11 -10.18 6.19 4.53
C PHE A 11 -11.21 5.20 5.10
N LYS A 12 -10.86 3.91 5.21
CA LYS A 12 -11.69 2.90 5.91
C LYS A 12 -11.97 3.26 7.38
N ASN A 13 -11.06 3.99 8.03
CA ASN A 13 -11.22 4.49 9.39
C ASN A 13 -11.84 5.90 9.43
N ARG A 14 -12.41 6.39 8.30
CA ARG A 14 -12.93 7.75 8.12
C ARG A 14 -11.89 8.85 8.33
N VAL A 15 -10.60 8.54 8.13
CA VAL A 15 -9.49 9.50 8.19
C VAL A 15 -9.02 9.82 6.78
N LEU A 16 -9.07 11.09 6.40
CA LEU A 16 -8.56 11.56 5.10
C LEU A 16 -7.06 11.86 5.23
N VAL A 17 -6.22 10.98 4.70
CA VAL A 17 -4.78 11.17 4.61
C VAL A 17 -4.38 11.05 3.15
N PRO A 18 -3.59 11.99 2.58
CA PRO A 18 -3.16 11.89 1.19
C PRO A 18 -2.36 10.60 0.94
N VAL A 19 -2.51 10.04 -0.26
CA VAL A 19 -1.64 8.96 -0.72
C VAL A 19 -0.24 9.50 -0.99
N GLU A 20 0.78 8.73 -0.60
CA GLU A 20 2.17 9.01 -0.96
C GLU A 20 2.81 7.84 -1.73
N GLN A 21 2.39 6.61 -1.44
CA GLN A 21 2.99 5.40 -2.00
C GLN A 21 1.92 4.38 -2.39
N VAL A 22 2.16 3.65 -3.46
CA VAL A 22 1.33 2.51 -3.89
C VAL A 22 2.05 1.23 -3.49
N HIS A 23 1.32 0.30 -2.89
CA HIS A 23 1.84 -0.98 -2.44
C HIS A 23 1.18 -2.13 -3.19
N HIS A 24 1.97 -3.15 -3.55
CA HIS A 24 1.43 -4.41 -4.06
C HIS A 24 0.96 -5.28 -2.91
N ILE A 25 -0.34 -5.58 -2.85
CA ILE A 25 -0.93 -6.44 -1.82
C ILE A 25 -0.25 -7.81 -1.83
N LYS A 26 -0.04 -8.38 -3.02
CA LYS A 26 0.80 -9.55 -3.25
C LYS A 26 2.08 -9.10 -3.95
N PRO A 27 3.27 -9.38 -3.40
CA PRO A 27 4.54 -9.09 -4.06
C PRO A 27 4.63 -9.75 -5.43
N ILE A 28 5.27 -9.08 -6.38
CA ILE A 28 5.47 -9.60 -7.75
C ILE A 28 6.23 -10.94 -7.70
N ALA A 29 7.21 -11.07 -6.80
CA ALA A 29 7.99 -12.30 -6.59
C ALA A 29 7.14 -13.51 -6.19
N GLU A 30 5.96 -13.30 -5.59
CA GLU A 30 5.02 -14.35 -5.21
C GLU A 30 3.90 -14.54 -6.25
N GLY A 31 4.01 -13.88 -7.42
CA GLY A 31 2.99 -13.89 -8.46
C GLY A 31 1.92 -12.81 -8.30
N GLY A 32 2.27 -11.67 -7.71
CA GLY A 32 1.44 -10.46 -7.75
C GLY A 32 1.52 -9.73 -9.09
N THR A 33 0.44 -9.05 -9.48
CA THR A 33 0.35 -8.29 -10.73
C THR A 33 0.34 -6.78 -10.49
N HIS A 34 0.53 -5.98 -11.53
CA HIS A 34 0.35 -4.51 -11.48
C HIS A 34 -1.11 -4.08 -11.68
N GLU A 35 -2.05 -5.03 -11.58
CA GLU A 35 -3.46 -4.74 -11.76
C GLU A 35 -4.01 -3.97 -10.55
N ARG A 36 -5.00 -3.11 -10.79
CA ARG A 36 -5.57 -2.21 -9.77
C ARG A 36 -6.10 -2.95 -8.53
N ASN A 37 -6.56 -4.18 -8.69
CA ASN A 37 -7.02 -5.06 -7.61
C ASN A 37 -5.87 -5.60 -6.72
N ASN A 38 -4.62 -5.59 -7.19
CA ASN A 38 -3.43 -5.95 -6.42
C ASN A 38 -2.65 -4.72 -5.91
N LEU A 39 -3.12 -3.50 -6.23
CA LEU A 39 -2.50 -2.26 -5.78
C LEU A 39 -3.35 -1.63 -4.68
N ILE A 40 -2.69 -1.09 -3.67
CA ILE A 40 -3.35 -0.31 -2.61
C ILE A 40 -2.65 1.03 -2.43
N SER A 41 -3.43 2.10 -2.43
CA SER A 41 -2.93 3.47 -2.25
C SER A 41 -2.79 3.78 -0.76
N LEU A 42 -1.58 4.05 -0.29
CA LEU A 42 -1.25 4.23 1.13
C LEU A 42 -0.46 5.50 1.42
N CYS A 43 -0.62 6.02 2.64
CA CYS A 43 0.30 6.99 3.20
C CYS A 43 1.58 6.29 3.70
N LYS A 44 2.67 7.05 3.89
CA LYS A 44 3.96 6.51 4.35
C LYS A 44 3.85 5.69 5.64
N SER A 45 3.02 6.13 6.59
CA SER A 45 2.82 5.42 7.86
C SER A 45 2.17 4.05 7.68
N CYS A 46 1.09 3.98 6.88
CA CYS A 46 0.40 2.72 6.60
C CYS A 46 1.28 1.77 5.79
N HIS A 47 2.03 2.29 4.82
CA HIS A 47 2.96 1.50 4.03
C HIS A 47 4.06 0.88 4.91
N SER A 48 4.70 1.68 5.76
CA SER A 48 5.70 1.18 6.72
C SER A 48 5.14 0.15 7.71
N LYS A 49 3.88 0.31 8.15
CA LYS A 49 3.21 -0.66 9.03
C LYS A 49 3.00 -2.01 8.36
N ILE A 50 2.68 -2.04 7.06
CA ILE A 50 2.50 -3.30 6.33
C ILE A 50 3.82 -4.07 6.24
N HIS A 51 4.91 -3.39 5.85
CA HIS A 51 6.25 -3.98 5.85
C HIS A 51 6.69 -4.46 7.23
N ALA A 52 6.36 -3.70 8.29
CA ALA A 52 6.66 -4.11 9.65
C ALA A 52 5.83 -5.33 10.10
N LYS A 53 4.55 -5.43 9.72
CA LYS A 53 3.65 -6.54 10.10
C LYS A 53 3.98 -7.84 9.40
N ARG A 54 4.36 -7.80 8.12
CA ARG A 54 4.74 -9.00 7.36
C ARG A 54 6.14 -9.49 7.69
N GLY A 55 6.95 -8.69 8.40
CA GLY A 55 8.38 -8.98 8.59
C GLY A 55 9.23 -8.64 7.35
N ASP A 56 8.62 -8.13 6.28
CA ASP A 56 9.24 -7.79 4.99
C ASP A 56 10.19 -6.59 5.04
N ARG A 57 10.39 -5.99 6.22
CA ARG A 57 11.29 -4.84 6.44
C ARG A 57 12.71 -5.01 5.87
N TRP A 58 13.12 -6.23 5.53
CA TRP A 58 14.44 -6.53 4.97
C TRP A 58 14.45 -7.20 3.58
N HIS A 59 13.31 -7.34 2.89
CA HIS A 59 13.33 -7.82 1.50
C HIS A 59 13.63 -6.69 0.51
N ASN A 60 14.76 -6.00 0.72
CA ASN A 60 15.45 -5.30 -0.35
C ASN A 60 16.35 -6.32 -1.05
N LYS A 61 15.96 -6.74 -2.26
CA LYS A 61 16.87 -7.40 -3.20
C LYS A 61 16.81 -6.64 -4.51
#